data_AF-A0A3B8KUS8-F1
#
_entry.id   AF-A0A3B8KUS8-F1
#
_cell.length_a   1.000
_cell.length_b   1.000
_cell.length_c   1.000
_cell.angle_alpha   90.00
_cell.angle_beta   90.00
_cell.angle_gamma   90.00
#
_symmetry.space_group_name_H-M   'P 1'
#
loop_
_entity.id
_entity.type
_entity.pdbx_description
1 polymer ?
#
loop_
_entity_poly.entity_id
_entity_poly.type
_entity_poly.pdbx_seq_one_letter_code
_entity_poly.pdbx_strand_id
1 'polypeptide(L)'
;QARQIVLHGHIMVNGRKVDIPSYLVRQGDRITIAEGSRDVPVIKENVEVAGSRTLPAWLAFDADKYEGSVLMVPDREHIDVPVKEQLVVEFYAR
;
A
#
# COMPACT_ATOMS: atom_id res chain seq x y z
N GLN A 1 -3.87 -11.29 -0.52
CA GLN A 1 -4.28 -10.91 0.85
C GLN A 1 -4.60 -9.42 0.98
N ALA A 2 -3.70 -8.49 0.59
CA ALA A 2 -3.94 -7.04 0.70
C ALA A 2 -5.30 -6.54 0.18
N ARG A 3 -5.71 -6.96 -1.04
CA ARG A 3 -7.02 -6.59 -1.61
C ARG A 3 -8.22 -6.97 -0.73
N GLN A 4 -8.14 -8.12 -0.06
CA GLN A 4 -9.19 -8.60 0.84
C GLN A 4 -9.24 -7.78 2.13
N ILE A 5 -8.07 -7.41 2.67
CA ILE A 5 -7.95 -6.56 3.86
C ILE A 5 -8.58 -5.18 3.59
N VAL A 6 -8.35 -4.62 2.40
CA VAL A 6 -9.01 -3.38 1.96
C VAL A 6 -10.53 -3.59 1.85
N LEU A 7 -11.00 -4.58 1.10
CA LEU A 7 -12.44 -4.84 0.90
C LEU A 7 -13.22 -5.06 2.21
N HIS A 8 -12.59 -5.70 3.19
CA HIS A 8 -13.20 -5.93 4.50
C HIS A 8 -13.20 -4.68 5.39
N GLY A 9 -12.59 -3.59 4.92
CA GLY A 9 -12.65 -2.28 5.56
C GLY A 9 -11.70 -2.12 6.75
N HIS A 10 -10.60 -2.86 6.77
CA HIS A 10 -9.58 -2.78 7.82
C HIS A 10 -8.63 -1.59 7.63
N ILE A 11 -8.69 -0.89 6.49
CA ILE A 11 -7.79 0.20 6.12
C ILE A 11 -8.48 1.56 6.26
N MET A 12 -7.72 2.50 6.79
CA MET A 12 -8.08 3.90 6.94
C MET A 12 -7.08 4.76 6.16
N VAL A 13 -7.56 5.72 5.37
CA VAL A 13 -6.71 6.71 4.71
C VAL A 13 -7.07 8.08 5.27
N ASN A 14 -6.11 8.77 5.86
CA ASN A 14 -6.28 10.06 6.54
C ASN A 14 -7.43 10.03 7.57
N GLY A 15 -7.54 8.93 8.31
CA GLY A 15 -8.58 8.72 9.34
C GLY A 15 -9.97 8.40 8.79
N ARG A 16 -10.14 8.21 7.48
CA ARG A 16 -11.41 7.77 6.87
C ARG A 16 -11.31 6.32 6.43
N LYS A 17 -12.36 5.54 6.65
CA LYS A 17 -12.44 4.16 6.17
C LYS A 17 -12.41 4.13 4.65
N VAL A 18 -11.53 3.30 4.08
CA VAL A 18 -11.44 3.06 2.64
C VAL A 18 -11.47 1.56 2.39
N ASP A 19 -12.52 1.09 1.72
CA ASP A 19 -12.75 -0.30 1.37
C ASP A 19 -12.70 -0.58 -0.14
N ILE A 20 -12.29 0.41 -0.94
CA ILE A 20 -12.16 0.34 -2.40
C ILE A 20 -10.69 0.04 -2.76
N PRO A 21 -10.35 -1.16 -3.27
CA PRO A 21 -8.96 -1.50 -3.61
C PRO A 21 -8.37 -0.71 -4.78
N SER A 22 -9.21 -0.07 -5.60
CA SER A 22 -8.80 0.81 -6.68
C SER A 22 -8.64 2.27 -6.24
N TYR A 23 -8.68 2.56 -4.93
CA TYR A 23 -8.43 3.90 -4.42
C TYR A 23 -7.01 4.36 -4.80
N LEU A 24 -6.94 5.50 -5.49
CA LEU A 24 -5.67 6.12 -5.86
C LEU A 24 -5.15 6.96 -4.69
N VAL A 25 -4.08 6.45 -4.07
CA VAL A 25 -3.35 7.18 -3.02
C VAL A 25 -2.59 8.36 -3.61
N ARG A 26 -2.46 9.42 -2.83
CA ARG A 26 -1.74 10.63 -3.17
C ARG A 26 -0.50 10.79 -2.30
N GLN A 27 0.43 11.60 -2.78
CA GLN A 27 1.54 12.06 -1.96
C GLN A 27 1.01 12.71 -0.68
N GLY A 28 1.60 12.35 0.46
CA GLY A 28 1.20 12.82 1.78
C GLY A 28 0.08 12.03 2.44
N ASP A 29 -0.54 11.07 1.74
CA ASP A 29 -1.58 10.23 2.35
C ASP A 29 -0.98 9.36 3.47
N ARG A 30 -1.68 9.36 4.60
CA ARG A 30 -1.40 8.53 5.77
C ARG A 30 -2.38 7.37 5.81
N ILE A 31 -1.85 6.16 5.72
CA ILE A 31 -2.61 4.91 5.67
C ILE A 31 -2.43 4.21 7.02
N THR A 32 -3.52 3.94 7.72
CA THR A 32 -3.51 3.26 9.02
C THR A 32 -4.46 2.09 9.05
N ILE A 33 -4.27 1.21 10.04
CA ILE A 33 -5.19 0.10 10.30
C ILE A 33 -6.27 0.56 11.27
N ALA A 34 -7.53 0.24 10.95
CA ALA A 34 -8.66 0.48 11.85
C ALA A 34 -8.44 -0.18 13.21
N GLU A 35 -8.73 0.53 14.31
CA GLU A 35 -8.34 0.10 15.67
C GLU A 35 -8.83 -1.31 16.01
N GLY A 36 -10.12 -1.61 15.75
CA GLY A 36 -10.69 -2.94 16.00
C GLY A 36 -10.15 -4.06 15.09
N SER A 37 -9.29 -3.73 14.13
CA SER A 37 -8.66 -4.68 13.21
C SER A 37 -7.20 -4.97 13.56
N ARG A 38 -6.60 -4.24 14.51
CA ARG A 38 -5.19 -4.42 14.90
C ARG A 38 -4.93 -5.78 15.56
N ASP A 39 -5.96 -6.37 16.17
CA ASP A 39 -5.86 -7.69 16.81
C ASP A 39 -6.05 -8.88 15.87
N VAL A 40 -6.38 -8.64 14.60
CA VAL A 40 -6.51 -9.71 13.61
C VAL A 40 -5.15 -10.37 13.40
N PRO A 41 -5.01 -11.70 13.59
CA PRO A 41 -3.72 -12.39 13.51
C PRO A 41 -2.96 -12.14 12.19
N VAL A 42 -3.68 -12.17 11.07
CA VAL A 42 -3.12 -11.92 9.74
C VAL A 42 -2.57 -10.51 9.62
N ILE A 43 -3.15 -9.52 10.30
CA ILE A 43 -2.65 -8.14 10.28
C ILE A 43 -1.37 -8.03 11.11
N LYS A 44 -1.32 -8.64 12.30
CA LYS A 44 -0.12 -8.66 13.15
C LYS A 44 1.07 -9.28 12.44
N GLU A 45 0.87 -10.46 11.86
CA GLU A 45 1.90 -11.16 11.09
C GLU A 45 2.42 -10.30 9.92
N ASN A 46 1.51 -9.66 9.17
CA ASN A 46 1.91 -8.79 8.06
C ASN A 46 2.71 -7.57 8.52
N VAL A 47 2.41 -7.00 9.68
CA VAL A 47 3.13 -5.84 10.24
C VAL A 47 4.54 -6.23 10.69
N GLU A 48 4.70 -7.39 11.32
CA GLU A 48 6.02 -7.95 11.67
C GLU A 48 6.87 -8.21 10.42
N VAL A 49 6.26 -8.81 9.39
CA VAL A 49 6.94 -9.04 8.10
C VAL A 49 7.29 -7.72 7.41
N ALA A 50 6.40 -6.72 7.45
CA ALA A 50 6.66 -5.41 6.85
C ALA A 50 7.83 -4.68 7.54
N GLY A 51 7.96 -4.79 8.86
CA GLY A 51 9.06 -4.17 9.62
C GLY A 51 10.45 -4.73 9.29
N SER A 52 10.53 -5.97 8.78
CA SER A 52 11.79 -6.61 8.40
C SER A 52 12.15 -6.48 6.92
N ARG A 53 11.26 -5.89 6.11
CA ARG A 53 11.47 -5.73 4.66
C ARG A 53 12.04 -4.35 4.33
N THR A 54 12.92 -4.32 3.33
CA THR A 54 13.31 -3.07 2.69
C THR A 54 12.12 -2.48 1.96
N LEU A 55 11.72 -1.27 2.36
CA LEU A 55 10.63 -0.54 1.74
C LEU A 55 11.16 0.28 0.55
N PRO A 56 10.37 0.43 -0.52
CA PRO A 56 10.67 1.36 -1.59
C PRO A 56 10.83 2.79 -1.05
N ALA A 57 11.72 3.58 -1.65
CA ALA A 57 12.03 4.94 -1.17
C ALA A 57 10.83 5.91 -1.13
N TRP A 58 9.76 5.62 -1.89
CA TRP A 58 8.55 6.44 -1.95
C TRP A 58 7.53 6.11 -0.85
N LEU A 59 7.78 5.09 -0.02
CA LEU A 59 6.95 4.68 1.10
C LEU A 59 7.71 4.79 2.42
N ALA A 60 7.00 5.20 3.47
CA ALA A 60 7.45 5.07 4.85
C ALA A 60 6.47 4.18 5.62
N PHE A 61 6.97 3.42 6.58
CA PHE A 61 6.16 2.58 7.46
C PHE A 61 6.69 2.66 8.89
N ASP A 62 5.77 2.82 9.83
CA ASP A 62 5.98 2.81 11.27
C ASP A 62 5.18 1.62 11.83
N ALA A 63 5.91 0.56 12.20
CA ALA A 63 5.32 -0.68 12.69
C ALA A 63 4.65 -0.50 14.07
N ASP A 64 5.19 0.37 14.92
CA ASP A 64 4.65 0.63 16.26
C ASP A 64 3.30 1.34 16.19
N LYS A 65 3.14 2.26 15.22
CA LYS A 65 1.89 3.00 15.00
C LYS A 65 0.90 2.33 14.06
N TYR A 66 1.26 1.20 13.43
CA TYR A 66 0.49 0.60 12.33
C TYR A 66 0.17 1.62 11.23
N GLU A 67 1.19 2.41 10.86
CA GLU A 67 1.03 3.56 9.97
C GLU A 67 1.99 3.48 8.79
N GLY A 68 1.44 3.60 7.58
CA GLY A 68 2.19 3.83 6.35
C GLY A 68 1.96 5.24 5.82
N SER A 69 2.96 5.83 5.20
CA SER A 69 2.85 7.15 4.55
C SER A 69 3.39 7.11 3.13
N VAL A 70 2.70 7.77 2.21
CA VAL A 70 3.15 7.94 0.83
C VAL A 70 4.00 9.21 0.76
N LEU A 71 5.31 9.05 0.60
CA LEU A 71 6.26 10.18 0.60
C LEU A 71 6.26 10.93 -0.74
N MET A 72 6.12 10.20 -1.84
CA MET A 72 6.07 10.74 -3.19
C MET A 72 5.38 9.77 -4.14
N VAL A 73 5.03 10.26 -5.33
CA VAL A 73 4.58 9.40 -6.43
C VAL A 73 5.83 8.73 -7.04
N PRO A 74 5.83 7.40 -7.23
CA PRO A 74 7.02 6.72 -7.75
C PRO A 74 7.25 7.02 -9.23
N ASP A 75 8.47 7.45 -9.55
CA ASP A 75 9.00 7.42 -10.92
C ASP A 75 9.35 6.00 -11.39
N ARG A 76 9.60 5.84 -12.69
CA ARG A 76 9.92 4.54 -13.31
C ARG A 76 11.09 3.81 -12.66
N GLU A 77 12.09 4.56 -12.19
CA GLU A 77 13.30 4.03 -11.54
C GLU A 77 13.01 3.40 -10.18
N HIS A 78 11.91 3.79 -9.51
CA HIS A 78 11.48 3.24 -8.23
C HIS A 78 10.67 1.94 -8.35
N ILE A 79 10.39 1.50 -9.58
CA ILE A 79 9.59 0.30 -9.87
C ILE A 79 10.53 -0.84 -10.26
N ASP A 80 10.81 -1.72 -9.29
CA ASP A 80 11.66 -2.91 -9.45
C ASP A 80 11.02 -4.03 -10.29
N VAL A 81 9.77 -3.87 -10.72
CA VAL A 81 9.09 -4.90 -11.50
C VAL A 81 9.67 -4.90 -12.93
N PRO A 82 10.18 -6.04 -13.43
CA PRO A 82 10.79 -6.14 -14.76
C PRO A 82 9.71 -6.21 -15.86
N VAL A 83 8.90 -5.15 -15.97
CA VAL A 83 7.88 -5.01 -17.01
C VAL A 83 8.44 -4.14 -18.14
N LYS A 84 8.19 -4.53 -19.38
CA LYS A 84 8.44 -3.70 -20.56
C LYS A 84 7.14 -2.98 -20.92
N GLU A 85 6.97 -1.74 -20.48
CA GLU A 85 5.75 -0.96 -20.71
C GLU A 85 5.45 -0.76 -22.20
N GLN A 86 6.49 -0.70 -23.03
CA GLN A 86 6.36 -0.52 -24.48
C GLN A 86 5.48 -1.60 -25.13
N LEU A 87 5.56 -2.86 -24.69
CA LEU A 87 4.74 -3.95 -25.22
C LEU A 87 3.24 -3.74 -24.93
N VAL A 88 2.91 -3.11 -23.80
CA VAL A 88 1.53 -2.79 -23.43
C VAL A 88 1.01 -1.66 -24.30
N VAL A 89 1.82 -0.62 -24.52
CA VAL A 89 1.46 0.51 -25.40
C VAL A 89 1.23 0.04 -26.83
N GLU A 90 2.14 -0.78 -27.37
CA GLU A 90 2.03 -1.35 -28.72
C GLU A 90 0.76 -2.20 -28.88
N PHE A 91 0.37 -2.95 -27.85
CA PHE A 91 -0.85 -3.77 -27.87
C PHE A 91 -2.13 -2.92 -27.94
N TYR A 92 -2.22 -1.84 -27.18
CA TYR A 92 -3.40 -0.96 -27.17
C TYR A 92 -3.45 0.06 -28.32
N ALA A 93 -2.33 0.26 -29.04
CA ALA A 93 -2.27 1.12 -30.23
C ALA A 93 -2.76 0.44 -31.51
N ARG A 94 -3.07 -0.87 -31.44
CA ARG A 94 -3.70 -1.64 -32.50
C ARG A 94 -5.22 -1.47 -32.48
#